data_AF-A0A4V2QY66-F1
#
_entry.id   AF-A0A4V2QY66-F1
#
_cell.length_a   1.000
_cell.length_b   1.000
_cell.length_c   1.000
_cell.angle_alpha   90.00
_cell.angle_beta   90.00
_cell.angle_gamma   90.00
#
_symmetry.space_group_name_H-M   'P 1'
#
loop_
_entity.id
_entity.type
_entity.pdbx_description
1 polymer ?
#
loop_
_entity_poly.entity_id
_entity_poly.type
_entity_poly.pdbx_seq_one_letter_code
_entity_poly.pdbx_strand_id
1 'polypeptide(L)' 'MNAKYLTAAHRSLKFGTRVEVTNKRNGKSVVVRINDRGPFIRGRVLDLSKAAASQVGMVSAGHASICYRVVG' A
#
# COMPACT_ATOMS: atom_id res chain seq x y z
N MET A 1 -8.74 3.15 -7.91
CA MET A 1 -7.87 3.97 -7.02
C MET A 1 -7.32 5.21 -7.76
N ASN A 2 -7.29 6.41 -7.14
CA ASN A 2 -6.66 7.62 -7.74
C ASN A 2 -5.17 7.71 -7.36
N ALA A 3 -4.30 7.96 -8.35
CA ALA A 3 -2.84 7.96 -8.18
C ALA A 3 -2.30 9.05 -7.22
N LYS A 4 -3.02 10.16 -7.03
CA LYS A 4 -2.57 11.31 -6.22
C LYS A 4 -2.87 11.17 -4.72
N TYR A 5 -3.75 10.25 -4.31
CA TYR A 5 -4.15 10.08 -2.91
C TYR A 5 -3.39 8.95 -2.21
N LEU A 6 -3.20 9.06 -0.89
CA LEU A 6 -2.60 7.99 -0.07
C LEU A 6 -3.61 6.87 0.18
N THR A 7 -3.72 6.00 -0.80
CA THR A 7 -4.71 4.92 -0.84
C THR A 7 -4.09 3.63 -1.34
N ALA A 8 -4.79 2.53 -1.08
CA ALA A 8 -4.37 1.20 -1.52
C ALA A 8 -5.54 0.27 -1.81
N ALA A 9 -5.26 -0.76 -2.61
CA ALA A 9 -6.13 -1.91 -2.80
C ALA A 9 -5.77 -3.03 -1.83
N HIS A 10 -6.79 -3.66 -1.22
CA HIS A 10 -6.63 -4.87 -0.42
C HIS A 10 -7.80 -5.84 -0.64
N ARG A 11 -7.53 -7.14 -0.60
CA ARG A 11 -8.50 -8.21 -0.90
C ARG A 11 -9.71 -8.18 0.04
N SER A 12 -9.47 -8.16 1.35
CA SER A 12 -10.51 -8.34 2.37
C SER A 12 -10.68 -7.19 3.38
N LEU A 13 -9.68 -6.33 3.63
CA LEU A 13 -9.85 -5.19 4.53
C LEU A 13 -11.03 -4.32 4.12
N LYS A 14 -11.79 -3.85 5.12
CA LYS A 14 -12.95 -2.98 4.89
C LYS A 14 -12.49 -1.71 4.17
N PHE A 15 -13.33 -1.17 3.29
CA PHE A 15 -13.08 0.16 2.77
C PHE A 15 -13.07 1.17 3.91
N GLY A 16 -12.16 2.13 3.85
CA GLY A 16 -11.94 3.09 4.94
C GLY A 16 -10.90 2.65 5.95
N THR A 17 -10.56 1.36 6.06
CA THR A 17 -9.48 0.89 6.94
C THR A 17 -8.19 1.64 6.62
N ARG A 18 -7.53 2.18 7.65
CA ARG A 18 -6.21 2.79 7.50
C ARG A 18 -5.14 1.75 7.80
N VAL A 19 -4.07 1.79 7.03
CA VAL A 19 -2.99 0.81 7.10
C VAL A 19 -1.67 1.57 7.04
N GLU A 20 -0.79 1.33 8.01
CA GLU A 20 0.61 1.72 7.88
C GLU A 20 1.36 0.66 7.08
N VAL A 21 2.07 1.10 6.05
CA VAL A 21 2.86 0.25 5.15
C VAL A 21 4.32 0.68 5.21
N THR A 22 5.21 -0.24 5.54
CA THR A 22 6.65 -0.01 5.64
C THR A 22 7.40 -0.82 4.60
N ASN A 23 8.24 -0.16 3.80
CA ASN A 23 9.14 -0.83 2.87
C ASN A 23 10.34 -1.41 3.62
N LYS A 24 10.49 -2.74 3.63
CA LYS A 24 11.54 -3.44 4.38
C LYS A 24 12.95 -3.10 3.91
N ARG A 25 13.12 -2.63 2.67
CA ARG A 25 14.43 -2.31 2.09
C ARG A 25 15.03 -1.02 2.65
N ASN A 26 14.21 -0.02 2.93
CA ASN A 26 14.67 1.33 3.28
C ASN A 26 14.06 1.88 4.57
N GLY A 27 13.16 1.14 5.23
CA GLY A 27 12.52 1.54 6.48
C GLY A 27 11.47 2.65 6.36
N LYS A 28 11.23 3.21 5.16
CA LYS A 28 10.23 4.27 4.96
C LYS A 28 8.83 3.71 5.10
N SER A 29 7.95 4.45 5.78
CA SER A 29 6.54 4.09 5.95
C SER A 29 5.57 5.17 5.49
N VAL A 30 4.33 4.76 5.22
CA VAL A 30 3.21 5.64 4.88
C VAL A 30 1.91 5.06 5.41
N VAL A 31 1.00 5.91 5.89
CA VAL A 31 -0.38 5.51 6.21
C VAL A 31 -1.27 5.73 4.99
N VAL A 32 -1.97 4.68 4.56
CA VAL A 32 -2.91 4.71 3.43
C VAL A 32 -4.32 4.32 3.88
N ARG A 33 -5.32 4.75 3.11
CA ARG A 33 -6.71 4.30 3.26
C ARG A 33 -7.06 3.25 2.21
N ILE A 34 -7.67 2.14 2.62
CA ILE A 34 -8.19 1.14 1.68
C ILE A 34 -9.41 1.69 0.97
N ASN A 35 -9.36 1.74 -0.36
CA ASN A 35 -10.47 2.22 -1.20
C ASN A 35 -10.71 1.39 -2.46
N ASP A 36 -10.02 0.25 -2.60
CA ASP A 36 -10.10 -0.59 -3.79
C ASP A 36 -9.86 -2.07 -3.46
N ARG A 37 -10.19 -2.95 -4.41
CA ARG A 37 -10.04 -4.41 -4.28
C ARG A 37 -8.91 -4.94 -5.15
N GLY A 38 -8.29 -6.00 -4.67
CA GLY A 38 -7.06 -6.57 -5.22
C GLY A 38 -5.96 -6.60 -4.17
N PRO A 39 -4.70 -6.93 -4.53
CA PRO A 39 -4.30 -7.49 -5.81
C PRO A 39 -4.86 -8.90 -6.02
N PHE A 40 -5.29 -9.26 -7.23
CA PHE A 40 -5.76 -10.62 -7.56
C PHE A 40 -4.64 -11.55 -8.04
N ILE A 41 -3.39 -11.12 -7.90
CA ILE A 41 -2.20 -11.88 -8.29
C ILE A 41 -1.59 -12.54 -7.05
N ARG A 42 -1.26 -13.83 -7.14
CA ARG A 42 -0.58 -14.59 -6.08
C ARG A 42 0.73 -13.91 -5.67
N GLY A 43 1.05 -13.96 -4.37
CA GLY A 43 2.26 -13.36 -3.81
C GLY A 43 2.21 -11.85 -3.54
N ARG A 44 1.14 -11.14 -3.95
CA ARG A 44 0.92 -9.73 -3.59
C ARG A 44 -0.19 -9.59 -2.56
N VAL A 45 0.00 -8.69 -1.60
CA VAL A 45 -0.93 -8.44 -0.49
C VAL A 45 -1.59 -7.06 -0.55
N LEU A 46 -0.94 -6.09 -1.17
CA LEU A 46 -1.36 -4.68 -1.15
C LEU A 46 -0.84 -3.97 -2.40
N ASP A 47 -1.70 -3.25 -3.11
CA ASP A 47 -1.29 -2.37 -4.23
C ASP A 47 -1.43 -0.91 -3.80
N LEU A 48 -0.32 -0.17 -3.82
CA LEU A 48 -0.26 1.23 -3.43
C LEU A 48 -0.59 2.15 -4.61
N SER A 49 -1.22 3.29 -4.34
CA SER A 49 -1.26 4.40 -5.29
C SER A 49 0.15 4.90 -5.61
N LYS A 50 0.32 5.61 -6.73
CA LYS A 50 1.62 6.20 -7.10
C LYS A 50 2.15 7.13 -6.00
N ALA A 51 1.29 7.95 -5.39
CA ALA A 51 1.66 8.83 -4.29
C ALA A 51 2.19 8.05 -3.07
N ALA A 52 1.50 6.97 -2.65
CA ALA A 52 1.94 6.14 -1.53
C ALA A 52 3.23 5.38 -1.84
N ALA A 53 3.34 4.78 -3.04
CA ALA A 53 4.56 4.11 -3.51
C ALA A 53 5.77 5.06 -3.55
N SER A 54 5.55 6.34 -3.88
CA SER A 54 6.59 7.38 -3.85
C SER A 54 7.10 7.63 -2.42
N GLN A 55 6.21 7.72 -1.44
CA GLN A 55 6.61 7.96 -0.04
C GLN A 55 7.46 6.82 0.54
N VAL A 56 7.12 5.56 0.22
CA VAL A 56 7.93 4.40 0.64
C VAL A 56 9.10 4.09 -0.30
N GLY A 57 9.33 4.93 -1.31
CA GLY A 57 10.48 4.86 -2.21
C GLY A 57 10.56 3.58 -3.04
N MET A 58 9.43 3.11 -3.59
CA MET A 58 9.38 1.86 -4.37
C MET A 58 8.98 2.03 -5.84
N VAL A 59 8.75 3.26 -6.33
CA VAL A 59 8.26 3.52 -7.69
C VAL A 59 9.16 2.91 -8.76
N SER A 60 10.47 3.16 -8.69
CA SER A 60 11.43 2.63 -9.68
C SER A 60 11.61 1.11 -9.59
N ALA A 61 11.40 0.51 -8.41
CA ALA A 61 11.48 -0.94 -8.21
C ALA A 61 10.23 -1.69 -8.70
N GLY A 62 9.10 -0.99 -8.90
CA GLY A 62 7.80 -1.54 -9.29
C GLY A 62 7.08 -2.35 -8.19
N HIS A 63 7.83 -3.04 -7.35
CA HIS A 63 7.34 -3.88 -6.25
C HIS A 63 8.35 -3.88 -5.09
N ALA A 64 7.88 -4.15 -3.87
CA ALA A 64 8.71 -4.17 -2.68
C ALA A 64 8.21 -5.20 -1.66
N SER A 65 9.12 -5.78 -0.90
CA SER A 65 8.77 -6.49 0.33
C SER A 65 8.37 -5.48 1.39
N ILE A 66 7.17 -5.66 1.97
CA ILE A 66 6.60 -4.72 2.93
C ILE A 66 6.19 -5.44 4.22
N CYS A 67 6.15 -4.68 5.31
CA CYS A 67 5.36 -4.99 6.49
C CYS A 67 4.15 -4.04 6.51
N TYR A 68 2.99 -4.50 6.96
CA TYR A 68 1.85 -3.60 7.18
C TYR A 68 1.07 -3.93 8.44
N ARG A 69 0.40 -2.93 9.01
CA ARG A 69 -0.51 -3.08 10.15
C ARG A 69 -1.71 -2.15 10.01
N VAL A 70 -2.88 -2.60 10.45
CA VAL A 70 -4.07 -1.75 10.56
C VAL A 70 -3.83 -0.72 11.65
N VAL A 71 -4.21 0.52 11.38
CA VAL A 71 -4.17 1.64 12.32
C VAL A 71 -5.56 2.27 12.35
N GLY A 72 -6.10 2.58 13.53
CA GLY A 72 -7.34 3.36 13.75
C GLY A 72 -8.44 3.21 12.70
#